data_AF-A0AAU6Q124-F1
#
_entry.id   AF-A0AAU6Q124-F1
#
_cell.length_a   1.000
_cell.length_b   1.000
_cell.length_c   1.000
_cell.angle_alpha   90.00
_cell.angle_beta   90.00
_cell.angle_gamma   90.00
#
_symmetry.space_group_name_H-M   'P 1'
#
loop_
_entity.id
_entity.type
_entity.pdbx_description
1 polymer ?
#
loop_
_entity_poly.entity_id
_entity_poly.type
_entity_poly.pdbx_seq_one_letter_code
_entity_poly.pdbx_strand_id
1 'polypeptide(L)'
;MSMGWTSAVAGLALLTAGRLSETTPPFLLAAQQGQSLTLRVQLATRDTLVSREAPNRMTLTTPWGKTQVQPSGTRHSNPAFTSYFAQVKPMTFKVNVPASVKPGNYPAQLGGELFVCDIRDKVCTLRPVQVPVHIQVGATAQTRSTTLTLRDQDLKPRGRRL
;
A
#
# COMPACT_ATOMS: atom_id res chain seq x y z
N MET A 1 60.35 35.37 -27.50
CA MET A 1 59.21 36.08 -26.88
C MET A 1 57.95 35.73 -27.65
N SER A 2 56.80 35.63 -26.96
CA SER A 2 55.44 35.25 -27.44
C SER A 2 55.15 33.73 -27.40
N MET A 3 54.56 33.23 -26.31
CA MET A 3 53.10 32.98 -26.11
C MET A 3 52.60 31.86 -27.04
N GLY A 4 52.32 30.62 -26.60
CA GLY A 4 51.49 30.19 -25.48
C GLY A 4 50.11 29.78 -26.03
N TRP A 5 49.60 28.58 -25.68
CA TRP A 5 48.19 28.23 -25.44
C TRP A 5 48.06 26.70 -25.33
N THR A 6 48.01 26.20 -24.10
CA THR A 6 47.62 24.83 -23.75
C THR A 6 46.11 24.79 -23.52
N SER A 7 45.37 24.17 -24.43
CA SER A 7 43.95 23.88 -24.23
C SER A 7 43.79 22.67 -23.31
N ALA A 8 43.35 22.93 -22.08
CA ALA A 8 42.83 21.90 -21.18
C ALA A 8 41.39 21.55 -21.59
N VAL A 9 41.17 20.32 -22.07
CA VAL A 9 39.82 19.80 -22.29
C VAL A 9 39.34 19.18 -20.98
N ALA A 10 38.54 19.92 -20.22
CA ALA A 10 37.79 19.42 -19.10
C ALA A 10 36.61 18.56 -19.62
N GLY A 11 36.80 17.25 -19.65
CA GLY A 11 35.73 16.29 -19.93
C GLY A 11 34.77 16.21 -18.74
N LEU A 12 33.55 16.73 -18.90
CA LEU A 12 32.45 16.56 -17.95
C LEU A 12 32.16 15.08 -17.71
N ALA A 13 32.43 14.59 -16.50
CA ALA A 13 31.86 13.36 -16.00
C ALA A 13 30.37 13.60 -15.67
N LEU A 14 29.48 13.16 -16.55
CA LEU A 14 28.04 13.05 -16.30
C LEU A 14 27.80 12.03 -15.17
N LEU A 15 27.69 12.51 -13.94
CA LEU A 15 27.16 11.75 -12.81
C LEU A 15 25.67 11.48 -13.05
N THR A 16 25.34 10.36 -13.67
CA THR A 16 23.98 9.81 -13.65
C THR A 16 23.68 9.35 -12.23
N ALA A 17 23.15 10.25 -11.40
CA ALA A 17 22.60 9.92 -10.10
C ALA A 17 21.39 8.98 -10.31
N GLY A 18 21.63 7.67 -10.22
CA GLY A 18 20.60 6.66 -10.15
C GLY A 18 19.71 6.96 -8.94
N ARG A 19 18.48 7.41 -9.21
CA ARG A 19 17.46 7.60 -8.19
C ARG A 19 17.10 6.23 -7.64
N LEU A 20 17.55 5.94 -6.42
CA LEU A 20 17.09 4.79 -5.65
C LEU A 20 15.59 4.97 -5.42
N SER A 21 14.76 4.25 -6.17
CA SER A 21 13.34 4.15 -5.88
C SER A 21 13.18 3.60 -4.47
N GLU A 22 12.60 4.40 -3.57
CA GLU A 22 12.17 3.95 -2.24
C GLU A 22 11.17 2.81 -2.42
N THR A 23 11.69 1.58 -2.40
CA THR A 23 10.87 0.38 -2.46
C THR A 23 10.31 0.20 -1.06
N THR A 24 9.02 0.49 -0.89
CA THR A 24 8.31 0.21 0.35
C THR A 24 8.55 -1.27 0.71
N PRO A 25 9.08 -1.58 1.91
CA PRO A 25 9.36 -2.95 2.28
C PRO A 25 8.06 -3.77 2.27
N PRO A 26 8.10 -5.04 1.83
CA PRO A 26 6.92 -5.88 1.77
C PRO A 26 6.40 -6.18 3.18
N PHE A 27 5.07 -6.19 3.32
CA PHE A 27 4.42 -6.67 4.53
C PHE A 27 4.46 -8.21 4.57
N LEU A 28 4.96 -8.79 5.67
CA LEU A 28 5.10 -10.24 5.79
C LEU A 28 3.86 -10.88 6.43
N LEU A 29 3.36 -11.94 5.80
CA LEU A 29 2.29 -12.82 6.28
C LEU A 29 2.84 -14.24 6.46
N ALA A 30 2.90 -14.71 7.70
CA ALA A 30 3.32 -16.07 8.00
C ALA A 30 2.13 -17.05 7.84
N ALA A 31 2.33 -18.18 7.16
CA ALA A 31 1.30 -19.17 6.89
C ALA A 31 1.82 -20.61 6.89
N GLN A 32 0.94 -21.58 7.10
CA GLN A 32 1.16 -23.00 6.82
C GLN A 32 0.42 -23.43 5.55
N GLN A 33 0.92 -24.48 4.91
CA GLN A 33 0.21 -25.16 3.81
C GLN A 33 -1.14 -25.69 4.30
N GLY A 34 -2.19 -25.54 3.48
CA GLY A 34 -3.56 -25.95 3.84
C GLY A 34 -4.26 -25.03 4.84
N GLN A 35 -3.62 -23.94 5.27
CA GLN A 35 -4.19 -23.03 6.27
C GLN A 35 -5.03 -21.92 5.62
N SER A 36 -6.10 -21.52 6.29
CA SER A 36 -6.76 -20.23 6.09
C SER A 36 -6.24 -19.21 7.09
N LEU A 37 -5.77 -18.05 6.62
CA LEU A 37 -5.33 -16.93 7.45
C LEU A 37 -6.08 -15.66 7.11
N THR A 38 -6.04 -14.70 8.05
CA THR A 38 -6.73 -13.43 7.92
C THR A 38 -5.74 -12.27 7.91
N LEU A 39 -5.74 -11.47 6.85
CA LEU A 39 -5.13 -10.14 6.84
C LEU A 39 -6.20 -9.10 7.21
N ARG A 40 -6.00 -8.41 8.34
CA ARG A 40 -6.79 -7.24 8.71
C ARG A 40 -6.08 -5.99 8.20
N VAL A 41 -6.78 -5.15 7.46
CA VAL A 41 -6.27 -3.84 7.02
C VAL A 41 -7.00 -2.77 7.82
N GLN A 42 -6.26 -2.07 8.67
CA GLN A 42 -6.75 -0.97 9.48
C GLN A 42 -6.34 0.35 8.85
N LEU A 43 -7.30 1.25 8.63
CA LEU A 43 -7.02 2.63 8.27
C LEU A 43 -6.89 3.44 9.57
N ALA A 44 -5.67 3.83 9.92
CA ALA A 44 -5.36 4.69 11.05
C ALA A 44 -5.02 6.09 10.55
N THR A 45 -5.97 6.70 9.85
CA THR A 45 -5.87 8.05 9.30
C THR A 45 -6.36 9.08 10.31
N ARG A 46 -5.71 10.24 10.36
CA ARG A 46 -6.11 11.36 11.21
C ARG A 46 -6.65 12.53 10.41
N ASP A 47 -5.99 12.83 9.29
CA ASP A 47 -6.28 13.98 8.46
C ASP A 47 -6.98 13.57 7.13
N THR A 48 -7.08 12.26 6.89
CA THR A 48 -7.69 11.70 5.68
C THR A 48 -9.04 11.04 5.99
N LEU A 49 -10.08 11.50 5.31
CA LEU A 49 -11.42 10.91 5.36
C LEU A 49 -11.66 10.01 4.14
N VAL A 50 -12.32 8.87 4.33
CA VAL A 50 -12.70 7.96 3.24
C VAL A 50 -14.19 8.15 2.92
N SER A 51 -14.52 8.34 1.64
CA SER A 51 -15.91 8.48 1.19
C SER A 51 -16.70 7.20 1.41
N ARG A 52 -17.99 7.33 1.73
CA ARG A 52 -18.96 6.25 1.90
C ARG A 52 -19.76 5.97 0.64
N GLU A 53 -19.84 6.96 -0.23
CA GLU A 53 -20.70 6.98 -1.41
C GLU A 53 -19.92 6.56 -2.66
N ALA A 54 -18.59 6.71 -2.64
CA ALA A 54 -17.73 6.24 -3.71
C ALA A 54 -17.61 4.70 -3.71
N PRO A 55 -17.38 4.08 -4.89
CA PRO A 55 -17.23 2.64 -5.05
C PRO A 55 -15.84 2.13 -4.59
N ASN A 56 -15.43 2.52 -3.38
CA ASN A 56 -14.15 2.15 -2.79
C ASN A 56 -13.97 0.63 -2.75
N ARG A 57 -12.80 0.15 -3.19
CA ARG A 57 -12.51 -1.29 -3.22
C ARG A 57 -11.05 -1.55 -2.98
N MET A 58 -10.78 -2.51 -2.12
CA MET A 58 -9.46 -3.07 -1.88
C MET A 58 -9.45 -4.54 -2.30
N THR A 59 -8.37 -4.97 -2.92
CA THR A 59 -8.17 -6.34 -3.42
C THR A 59 -6.85 -6.86 -2.88
N LEU A 60 -6.87 -8.03 -2.26
CA LEU A 60 -5.68 -8.82 -2.01
C LEU A 60 -5.54 -9.86 -3.12
N THR A 61 -4.46 -9.79 -3.89
CA THR A 61 -4.10 -10.75 -4.92
C THR A 61 -2.96 -11.62 -4.41
N THR A 62 -3.15 -12.93 -4.41
CA THR A 62 -2.13 -13.92 -4.06
C THR A 62 -1.92 -14.85 -5.26
N PRO A 63 -0.89 -15.72 -5.25
CA PRO A 63 -0.70 -16.71 -6.31
C PRO A 63 -1.85 -17.73 -6.41
N TRP A 64 -2.72 -17.82 -5.40
CA TRP A 64 -3.79 -18.81 -5.32
C TRP A 64 -5.19 -18.21 -5.46
N GLY A 65 -5.31 -16.89 -5.58
CA GLY A 65 -6.62 -16.26 -5.76
C GLY A 65 -6.64 -14.77 -5.45
N LYS A 66 -7.85 -14.22 -5.49
CA LYS A 66 -8.13 -12.81 -5.20
C LYS A 66 -9.26 -12.70 -4.18
N THR A 67 -9.14 -11.76 -3.27
CA THR A 67 -10.21 -11.43 -2.31
C THR A 67 -10.42 -9.93 -2.33
N GLN A 68 -11.69 -9.53 -2.48
CA GLN A 68 -12.07 -8.13 -2.55
C GLN A 68 -12.92 -7.74 -1.35
N VAL A 69 -12.66 -6.55 -0.82
CA VAL A 69 -13.39 -5.99 0.32
C VAL A 69 -13.66 -4.52 0.06
N GLN A 70 -14.88 -4.09 0.36
CA GLN A 70 -15.24 -2.68 0.38
C GLN A 70 -15.10 -2.12 1.81
N PRO A 71 -14.55 -0.91 1.99
CA PRO A 71 -14.58 -0.23 3.28
C PRO A 71 -16.00 -0.10 3.81
N SER A 72 -16.16 -0.31 5.12
CA SER A 72 -17.40 -0.07 5.84
C SER A 72 -17.09 0.60 7.16
N GLY A 73 -18.08 1.20 7.83
CA GLY A 73 -17.80 2.05 8.97
C GLY A 73 -19.00 2.80 9.49
N THR A 74 -18.75 3.73 10.41
CA THR A 74 -19.76 4.62 10.98
C THR A 74 -19.89 5.90 10.16
N ARG A 75 -21.10 6.48 10.13
CA ARG A 75 -21.35 7.79 9.51
C ARG A 75 -20.77 8.90 10.39
N HIS A 76 -20.26 9.95 9.75
CA HIS A 76 -19.85 11.18 10.44
C HIS A 76 -21.06 11.93 11.02
N SER A 77 -20.94 12.40 12.27
CA SER A 77 -21.99 13.18 12.96
C SER A 77 -22.06 14.63 12.48
N ASN A 78 -20.92 15.24 12.13
CA ASN A 78 -20.87 16.56 11.51
C ASN A 78 -21.57 16.54 10.13
N PRO A 79 -22.60 17.38 9.89
CA PRO A 79 -23.32 17.49 8.61
C PRO A 79 -22.41 17.70 7.40
N ALA A 80 -21.32 18.45 7.55
CA ALA A 80 -20.37 18.75 6.49
C ALA A 80 -19.62 17.51 5.95
N PHE A 81 -19.60 16.41 6.71
CA PHE A 81 -18.85 15.20 6.38
C PHE A 81 -19.72 13.94 6.29
N THR A 82 -21.04 14.09 6.13
CA THR A 82 -22.00 12.96 6.15
C THR A 82 -21.77 11.89 5.08
N SER A 83 -21.14 12.28 3.96
CA SER A 83 -20.70 11.41 2.86
C SER A 83 -19.39 10.67 3.14
N TYR A 84 -18.76 10.88 4.30
CA TYR A 84 -17.51 10.24 4.71
C TYR A 84 -17.69 9.36 5.96
N PHE A 85 -16.81 8.37 6.11
CA PHE A 85 -16.75 7.53 7.31
C PHE A 85 -16.15 8.35 8.45
N ALA A 86 -16.79 8.32 9.63
CA ALA A 86 -16.18 8.82 10.86
C ALA A 86 -15.07 7.87 11.32
N GLN A 87 -15.35 6.57 11.23
CA GLN A 87 -14.42 5.50 11.53
C GLN A 87 -14.63 4.37 10.52
N VAL A 88 -13.55 3.95 9.88
CA VAL A 88 -13.54 2.78 8.99
C VAL A 88 -13.27 1.52 9.83
N LYS A 89 -14.13 0.52 9.72
CA LYS A 89 -13.91 -0.80 10.32
C LYS A 89 -12.74 -1.49 9.62
N PRO A 90 -11.91 -2.28 10.33
CA PRO A 90 -10.84 -3.04 9.69
C PRO A 90 -11.39 -3.95 8.57
N MET A 91 -10.82 -3.81 7.37
CA MET A 91 -11.14 -4.67 6.24
C MET A 91 -10.49 -6.04 6.47
N THR A 92 -11.22 -7.12 6.21
CA THR A 92 -10.78 -8.48 6.55
C THR A 92 -10.65 -9.31 5.27
N PHE A 93 -9.42 -9.67 4.92
CA PHE A 93 -9.11 -10.51 3.77
C PHE A 93 -8.75 -11.92 4.24
N LYS A 94 -9.52 -12.91 3.80
CA LYS A 94 -9.20 -14.32 4.04
C LYS A 94 -8.29 -14.82 2.92
N VAL A 95 -7.17 -15.43 3.28
CA VAL A 95 -6.26 -16.09 2.33
C VAL A 95 -6.24 -17.57 2.64
N ASN A 96 -6.55 -18.38 1.64
CA ASN A 96 -6.45 -19.83 1.74
C ASN A 96 -5.16 -20.27 1.04
N VAL A 97 -4.25 -20.87 1.79
CA VAL A 97 -3.03 -21.48 1.24
C VAL A 97 -3.35 -22.93 0.90
N PRO A 98 -3.24 -23.37 -0.36
CA PRO A 98 -3.50 -24.76 -0.72
C PRO A 98 -2.57 -25.73 0.03
N ALA A 99 -3.05 -26.93 0.34
CA ALA A 99 -2.26 -27.96 1.05
C ALA A 99 -1.07 -28.49 0.23
N SER A 100 -1.12 -28.33 -1.10
CA SER A 100 -0.05 -28.73 -2.03
C SER A 100 1.09 -27.71 -2.17
N VAL A 101 0.98 -26.54 -1.54
CA VAL A 101 2.01 -25.51 -1.60
C VAL A 101 3.24 -25.93 -0.80
N LYS A 102 4.42 -25.80 -1.41
CA LYS A 102 5.70 -26.08 -0.75
C LYS A 102 6.09 -24.92 0.18
N PRO A 103 6.91 -25.17 1.22
CA PRO A 103 7.51 -24.08 1.99
C PRO A 103 8.27 -23.11 1.09
N GLY A 104 8.12 -21.80 1.33
CA GLY A 104 8.71 -20.76 0.49
C GLY A 104 8.10 -19.38 0.72
N ASN A 105 8.63 -18.40 0.00
CA ASN A 105 8.11 -17.03 0.00
C ASN A 105 7.32 -16.76 -1.28
N TYR A 106 6.09 -16.28 -1.12
CA TYR A 106 5.13 -16.09 -2.21
C TYR A 106 4.74 -14.62 -2.33
N PRO A 107 5.01 -13.96 -3.47
CA PRO A 107 4.62 -12.57 -3.65
C PRO A 107 3.09 -12.44 -3.77
N ALA A 108 2.57 -11.42 -3.11
CA ALA A 108 1.18 -11.01 -3.11
C ALA A 108 1.10 -9.48 -3.17
N GLN A 109 -0.07 -8.96 -3.49
CA GLN A 109 -0.29 -7.53 -3.61
C GLN A 109 -1.63 -7.17 -2.97
N LEU A 110 -1.59 -6.27 -2.01
CA LEU A 110 -2.78 -5.53 -1.59
C LEU A 110 -2.86 -4.27 -2.43
N GLY A 111 -3.99 -4.03 -3.08
CA GLY A 111 -4.20 -2.77 -3.77
C GLY A 111 -5.62 -2.50 -4.17
N GLY A 112 -5.88 -1.28 -4.59
CA GLY A 112 -7.22 -0.82 -4.91
C GLY A 112 -7.29 0.69 -5.02
N GLU A 113 -8.51 1.19 -5.05
CA GLU A 113 -8.77 2.62 -5.17
C GLU A 113 -9.69 3.06 -4.03
N LEU A 114 -9.25 4.10 -3.33
CA LEU A 114 -9.99 4.74 -2.25
C LEU A 114 -10.24 6.20 -2.61
N PHE A 115 -11.49 6.63 -2.67
CA PHE A 115 -11.83 8.04 -2.74
C PHE A 115 -11.68 8.66 -1.35
N VAL A 116 -10.69 9.52 -1.20
CA VAL A 116 -10.35 10.13 0.07
C VAL A 116 -10.32 11.65 -0.03
N CYS A 117 -10.54 12.32 1.10
CA CYS A 117 -10.35 13.75 1.22
C CYS A 117 -9.35 14.08 2.34
N ASP A 118 -8.31 14.84 2.00
CA ASP A 118 -7.39 15.42 2.98
C ASP A 118 -8.05 16.69 3.55
N ILE A 119 -8.29 16.72 4.85
CA ILE A 119 -9.01 17.82 5.51
C ILE A 119 -8.14 19.07 5.67
N ARG A 120 -6.82 18.94 5.65
CA ARG A 120 -5.88 20.07 5.77
C ARG A 120 -5.76 20.78 4.43
N ASP A 121 -5.54 20.00 3.38
CA ASP A 121 -5.34 20.53 2.03
C ASP A 121 -6.69 20.81 1.32
N LYS A 122 -7.80 20.30 1.87
CA LYS A 122 -9.15 20.37 1.29
C LYS A 122 -9.23 19.77 -0.12
N VAL A 123 -8.41 18.75 -0.37
CA VAL A 123 -8.32 18.07 -1.66
C VAL A 123 -8.94 16.68 -1.55
N CYS A 124 -9.97 16.44 -2.35
CA CYS A 124 -10.59 15.11 -2.46
C CYS A 124 -10.22 14.45 -3.79
N THR A 125 -9.78 13.20 -3.74
CA THR A 125 -9.22 12.48 -4.91
C THR A 125 -9.42 10.97 -4.80
N LEU A 126 -9.45 10.31 -5.95
CA LEU A 126 -9.28 8.86 -6.03
C LEU A 126 -7.81 8.51 -5.82
N ARG A 127 -7.50 7.71 -4.80
CA ARG A 127 -6.14 7.33 -4.41
C ARG A 127 -5.89 5.85 -4.71
N PRO A 128 -4.89 5.54 -5.55
CA PRO A 128 -4.42 4.17 -5.69
C PRO A 128 -3.66 3.78 -4.43
N VAL A 129 -4.03 2.64 -3.83
CA VAL A 129 -3.30 2.00 -2.75
C VAL A 129 -2.56 0.81 -3.34
N GLN A 130 -1.27 0.70 -3.07
CA GLN A 130 -0.45 -0.44 -3.45
C GLN A 130 0.52 -0.76 -2.32
N VAL A 131 0.30 -1.91 -1.67
CA VAL A 131 1.18 -2.43 -0.63
C VAL A 131 1.69 -3.81 -1.04
N PRO A 132 3.01 -3.97 -1.27
CA PRO A 132 3.58 -5.28 -1.53
C PRO A 132 3.41 -6.16 -0.28
N VAL A 133 2.99 -7.40 -0.48
CA VAL A 133 2.77 -8.40 0.58
C VAL A 133 3.55 -9.66 0.23
N HIS A 134 4.24 -10.25 1.18
CA HIS A 134 4.93 -11.53 1.01
C HIS A 134 4.31 -12.55 1.96
N ILE A 135 3.93 -13.71 1.42
CA ILE A 135 3.38 -14.82 2.20
C ILE A 135 4.50 -15.84 2.41
N GLN A 136 5.00 -15.93 3.64
CA GLN A 136 6.01 -16.90 4.04
C GLN A 136 5.31 -18.18 4.49
N VAL A 137 5.38 -19.22 3.66
CA VAL A 137 4.83 -20.55 3.95
C VAL A 137 5.91 -21.42 4.60
N GLY A 138 5.63 -21.99 5.77
CA GLY A 138 6.58 -22.88 6.46
C GLY A 138 5.98 -23.60 7.68
N ALA A 139 6.67 -24.64 8.15
CA ALA A 139 6.18 -25.53 9.21
C ALA A 139 5.95 -24.84 10.57
N THR A 140 6.65 -23.74 10.85
CA THR A 140 6.61 -23.02 12.15
C THR A 140 5.73 -21.77 12.15
N ALA A 141 5.09 -21.43 11.03
CA ALA A 141 4.31 -20.20 10.91
C ALA A 141 2.89 -20.37 11.49
N GLN A 142 2.63 -19.87 12.70
CA GLN A 142 1.34 -20.03 13.39
C GLN A 142 0.56 -18.72 13.57
N THR A 143 0.66 -17.80 12.63
CA THR A 143 -0.16 -16.57 12.69
C THR A 143 -1.45 -16.75 11.90
N ARG A 144 -2.57 -16.94 12.60
CA ARG A 144 -3.90 -17.06 11.96
C ARG A 144 -4.48 -15.71 11.54
N SER A 145 -4.03 -14.62 12.16
CA SER A 145 -4.48 -13.26 11.87
C SER A 145 -3.36 -12.25 12.07
N THR A 146 -3.14 -11.37 11.09
CA THR A 146 -2.16 -10.28 11.15
C THR A 146 -2.82 -8.98 10.73
N THR A 147 -2.39 -7.85 11.33
CA THR A 147 -2.91 -6.53 10.98
C THR A 147 -1.87 -5.70 10.24
N LEU A 148 -2.22 -5.23 9.04
CA LEU A 148 -1.54 -4.15 8.33
C LEU A 148 -2.25 -2.84 8.66
N THR A 149 -1.49 -1.83 9.09
CA THR A 149 -2.04 -0.49 9.35
C THR A 149 -1.62 0.45 8.23
N LEU A 150 -2.58 1.08 7.56
CA LEU A 150 -2.36 2.16 6.61
C LEU A 150 -2.63 3.49 7.31
N ARG A 151 -1.70 4.43 7.17
CA ARG A 151 -1.73 5.77 7.75
C ARG A 151 -1.94 6.81 6.65
N ASP A 152 -2.12 8.07 7.03
CA ASP A 152 -2.31 9.17 6.07
C ASP A 152 -1.24 9.19 4.97
N GLN A 153 0.03 8.99 5.32
CA GLN A 153 1.15 8.95 4.37
C GLN A 153 1.04 7.84 3.31
N ASP A 154 0.37 6.73 3.62
CA ASP A 154 0.18 5.61 2.69
C ASP A 154 -0.93 5.92 1.67
N LEU A 155 -1.74 6.95 1.94
CA LEU A 155 -2.84 7.43 1.10
C LEU A 155 -2.54 8.78 0.44
N LYS A 156 -1.42 9.43 0.82
CA LYS A 156 -0.97 10.67 0.21
C LYS A 156 -0.55 10.43 -1.24
N PRO A 157 -0.71 11.42 -2.13
CA PRO A 157 -0.21 11.32 -3.48
C PRO A 157 1.31 11.10 -3.43
N ARG A 158 1.77 9.96 -3.95
CA ARG A 158 3.17 9.79 -4.29
C ARG A 158 3.44 10.76 -5.43
N GLY A 159 4.03 11.91 -5.10
CA GLY A 159 4.16 13.02 -6.02
C GLY A 159 4.74 12.55 -7.35
N ARG A 160 3.96 12.67 -8.42
CA ARG A 160 4.53 12.84 -9.75
C ARG A 160 5.09 14.26 -9.72
N ARG A 161 6.37 14.42 -9.36
CA ARG A 161 7.11 15.64 -9.74
C ARG A 161 7.13 15.60 -11.27
N LEU A 162 6.18 16.32 -11.87
CA LEU A 162 6.32 16.81 -13.24
C LEU A 162 7.50 17.79 -13.26
#